data_AF-A0A8X6WVK7-F1
#
_entry.id   AF-A0A8X6WVK7-F1
#
_cell.length_a   1.000
_cell.length_b   1.000
_cell.length_c   1.000
_cell.angle_alpha   90.00
_cell.angle_beta   90.00
_cell.angle_gamma   90.00
#
_symmetry.space_group_name_H-M   'P 1'
#
loop_
_entity.id
_entity.type
_entity.pdbx_description
1 polymer ?
#
loop_
_entity_poly.entity_id
_entity_poly.type
_entity_poly.pdbx_seq_one_letter_code
_entity_poly.pdbx_strand_id
1 'polypeptide(L)'
;MWEYNAHHTHSQTCRQKQLYSLQLQDIRQKKRRRRRATQNRKTSKKYSITQQFRQACVLHQFHQGFGEINILNIIREPVERIISSFFYRRMVARQNKTKVKPSAYWLNKKFEHCVLTPDPECTFLEGHNYSVLQLPYFCGQEPECQQLNDPGAIQKAKQNIERYYSVVGTLEEMNITLQVLEAALPHFFRGAYHVYHTLGVHRNQNLHKEQVKEEVKDVLRANLSAEYELYYFVQQRLYQQYQTLVESKKKEGQISVYNVR
;
A
#
# COMPACT_ATOMS: atom_id res chain seq x y z
N MET A 1 47.38 14.86 -95.68
CA MET A 1 46.53 15.83 -94.96
C MET A 1 45.61 15.09 -93.97
N TRP A 2 46.20 14.40 -92.98
CA TRP A 2 45.48 13.71 -91.90
C TRP A 2 46.38 13.60 -90.66
N GLU A 3 46.80 14.74 -90.09
CA GLU A 3 47.33 14.77 -88.72
C GLU A 3 46.77 16.01 -88.01
N TYR A 4 45.50 15.92 -87.64
CA TYR A 4 44.89 16.77 -86.63
C TYR A 4 43.78 15.94 -85.96
N ASN A 5 43.78 15.91 -84.62
CA ASN A 5 42.71 15.42 -83.75
C ASN A 5 42.82 14.01 -83.11
N ALA A 6 44.01 13.62 -82.63
CA ALA A 6 44.11 12.62 -81.55
C ALA A 6 44.26 13.26 -80.14
N HIS A 7 44.07 14.58 -80.02
CA HIS A 7 44.03 15.31 -78.74
C HIS A 7 42.66 15.26 -78.04
N HIS A 8 41.67 14.55 -78.60
CA HIS A 8 40.30 14.52 -78.05
C HIS A 8 39.95 13.28 -77.20
N THR A 9 40.81 12.25 -77.13
CA THR A 9 40.53 10.98 -76.42
C THR A 9 41.23 10.84 -75.06
N HIS A 10 42.08 11.79 -74.67
CA HIS A 10 42.81 11.75 -73.39
C HIS A 10 42.14 12.57 -72.25
N SER A 11 41.15 13.41 -72.57
CA SER A 11 40.41 14.24 -71.61
C SER A 11 39.21 13.51 -70.97
N GLN A 12 38.63 12.51 -71.65
CA GLN A 12 37.48 11.76 -71.15
C GLN A 12 37.85 10.63 -70.17
N THR A 13 39.06 10.08 -70.27
CA THR A 13 39.54 8.96 -69.43
C THR A 13 40.01 9.38 -68.04
N CYS A 14 40.33 10.66 -67.81
CA CYS A 14 40.72 11.16 -66.48
C CYS A 14 39.50 11.45 -65.57
N ARG A 15 38.40 11.99 -66.13
CA ARG A 15 37.13 12.20 -65.39
C ARG A 15 36.48 10.88 -64.93
N GLN A 16 36.59 9.81 -65.73
CA GLN A 16 36.04 8.50 -65.38
C GLN A 16 36.78 7.82 -64.21
N LYS A 17 38.12 7.94 -64.14
CA LYS A 17 38.91 7.38 -63.02
C LYS A 17 38.67 8.12 -61.69
N GLN A 18 38.38 9.42 -61.73
CA GLN A 18 38.11 10.23 -60.54
C GLN A 18 36.69 10.03 -59.98
N LEU A 19 35.70 9.78 -60.85
CA LEU A 19 34.34 9.38 -60.44
C LEU A 19 34.31 7.98 -59.81
N TYR A 20 35.10 7.03 -60.35
CA TYR A 20 35.16 5.67 -59.83
C TYR A 20 35.83 5.58 -58.44
N SER A 21 36.87 6.39 -58.18
CA SER A 21 37.53 6.43 -56.87
C SER A 21 36.65 7.04 -55.77
N LEU A 22 35.86 8.08 -56.08
CA LEU A 22 34.89 8.68 -55.17
C LEU A 22 33.72 7.72 -54.86
N GLN A 23 33.23 6.97 -55.85
CA GLN A 23 32.20 5.93 -55.64
C GLN A 23 32.71 4.78 -54.75
N LEU A 24 33.96 4.34 -54.92
CA LEU A 24 34.56 3.30 -54.07
C LEU A 24 34.77 3.75 -52.63
N GLN A 25 35.10 5.03 -52.39
CA GLN A 25 35.22 5.59 -51.04
C GLN A 25 33.85 5.67 -50.33
N ASP A 26 32.79 6.07 -51.04
CA ASP A 26 31.43 6.10 -50.49
C ASP A 26 30.89 4.70 -50.16
N ILE A 27 31.19 3.69 -50.99
CA ILE A 27 30.87 2.28 -50.71
C ILE A 27 31.61 1.78 -49.46
N ARG A 28 32.89 2.13 -49.27
CA ARG A 28 33.66 1.79 -48.06
C ARG A 28 33.11 2.48 -46.82
N GLN A 29 32.69 3.75 -46.92
CA GLN A 29 32.06 4.47 -45.82
C GLN A 29 30.67 3.90 -45.47
N LYS A 30 29.83 3.60 -46.45
CA LYS A 30 28.52 2.94 -46.25
C LYS A 30 28.66 1.55 -45.62
N LYS A 31 29.66 0.75 -46.01
CA LYS A 31 29.96 -0.55 -45.36
C LYS A 31 30.44 -0.37 -43.90
N ARG A 32 31.27 0.65 -43.61
CA ARG A 32 31.68 0.98 -42.22
C ARG A 32 30.50 1.46 -41.37
N ARG A 33 29.60 2.29 -41.91
CA ARG A 33 28.38 2.75 -41.22
C ARG A 33 27.40 1.59 -40.94
N ARG A 34 27.20 0.67 -41.89
CA ARG A 34 26.38 -0.54 -41.68
C ARG A 34 26.95 -1.46 -40.60
N ARG A 35 28.27 -1.66 -40.56
CA ARG A 35 28.95 -2.43 -39.49
C ARG A 35 28.80 -1.78 -38.12
N ARG A 36 28.96 -0.46 -38.00
CA ARG A 36 28.72 0.27 -36.73
C ARG A 36 27.25 0.21 -36.30
N ALA A 37 26.30 0.33 -37.22
CA ALA A 37 24.87 0.22 -36.93
C ALA A 37 24.47 -1.19 -36.49
N THR A 38 25.03 -2.25 -37.09
CA THR A 38 24.80 -3.64 -36.65
C THR A 38 25.48 -3.95 -35.32
N GLN A 39 26.67 -3.40 -35.04
CA GLN A 39 27.34 -3.51 -33.74
C GLN A 39 26.54 -2.79 -32.64
N ASN A 40 26.03 -1.57 -32.90
CA ASN A 40 25.18 -0.82 -31.97
C ASN A 40 23.81 -1.48 -31.75
N ARG A 41 23.21 -2.07 -32.79
CA ARG A 41 21.95 -2.81 -32.66
C ARG A 41 22.13 -4.11 -31.88
N LYS A 42 23.24 -4.84 -32.09
CA LYS A 42 23.58 -6.05 -31.32
C LYS A 42 23.91 -5.74 -29.86
N THR A 43 24.67 -4.68 -29.59
CA THR A 43 24.95 -4.24 -28.22
C THR A 43 23.69 -3.73 -27.53
N SER A 44 22.87 -2.88 -28.17
CA SER A 44 21.59 -2.42 -27.62
C SER A 44 20.60 -3.56 -27.35
N LYS A 45 20.51 -4.57 -28.24
CA LYS A 45 19.70 -5.79 -27.97
C LYS A 45 20.28 -6.64 -26.84
N LYS A 46 21.62 -6.72 -26.72
CA LYS A 46 22.30 -7.43 -25.62
C LYS A 46 22.12 -6.70 -24.29
N TYR A 47 22.17 -5.36 -24.25
CA TYR A 47 21.87 -4.51 -23.09
C TYR A 47 20.39 -4.59 -22.70
N SER A 48 19.47 -4.57 -23.66
CA SER A 48 18.03 -4.74 -23.42
C SER A 48 17.70 -6.13 -22.86
N ILE A 49 18.26 -7.20 -23.43
CA ILE A 49 18.07 -8.57 -22.95
C ILE A 49 18.72 -8.75 -21.57
N THR A 50 19.96 -8.29 -21.34
CA THR A 50 20.60 -8.37 -20.01
C THR A 50 19.91 -7.51 -18.94
N GLN A 51 19.28 -6.40 -19.31
CA GLN A 51 18.47 -5.59 -18.40
C GLN A 51 17.14 -6.28 -18.06
N GLN A 52 16.51 -6.95 -19.03
CA GLN A 52 15.31 -7.76 -18.83
C GLN A 52 15.60 -9.01 -17.98
N PHE A 53 16.73 -9.68 -18.20
CA PHE A 53 17.21 -10.78 -17.35
C PHE A 53 17.67 -10.33 -15.97
N ARG A 54 18.25 -9.12 -15.83
CA ARG A 54 18.55 -8.54 -14.51
C ARG A 54 17.27 -8.19 -13.76
N GLN A 55 16.26 -7.60 -14.40
CA GLN A 55 14.95 -7.35 -13.78
C GLN A 55 14.23 -8.65 -13.42
N ALA A 56 14.27 -9.65 -14.29
CA ALA A 56 13.69 -10.98 -14.02
C ALA A 56 14.44 -11.72 -12.90
N CYS A 57 15.78 -11.68 -12.86
CA CYS A 57 16.56 -12.26 -11.76
C CYS A 57 16.35 -11.52 -10.45
N VAL A 58 16.27 -10.18 -10.44
CA VAL A 58 15.96 -9.42 -9.22
C VAL A 58 14.58 -9.84 -8.70
N LEU A 59 13.55 -9.88 -9.56
CA LEU A 59 12.22 -10.35 -9.17
C LEU A 59 12.21 -11.82 -8.71
N HIS A 60 12.97 -12.70 -9.36
CA HIS A 60 13.02 -14.12 -9.00
C HIS A 60 13.78 -14.37 -7.70
N GLN A 61 14.83 -13.58 -7.42
CA GLN A 61 15.63 -13.65 -6.20
C GLN A 61 14.91 -13.02 -5.00
N PHE A 62 14.03 -12.03 -5.23
CA PHE A 62 13.09 -11.55 -4.20
C PHE A 62 12.04 -12.61 -3.83
N HIS A 63 11.58 -13.42 -4.79
CA HIS A 63 10.53 -14.42 -4.56
C HIS A 63 11.02 -15.75 -3.95
N GLN A 64 12.32 -16.03 -4.01
CA GLN A 64 12.89 -17.30 -3.52
C GLN A 64 13.79 -17.19 -2.28
N GLY A 65 14.04 -15.97 -1.78
CA GLY A 65 14.96 -15.74 -0.64
C GLY A 65 14.31 -15.13 0.62
N PHE A 66 13.12 -14.56 0.52
CA PHE A 66 12.37 -14.12 1.69
C PHE A 66 11.32 -15.18 2.00
N GLY A 67 11.39 -15.77 3.20
CA GLY A 67 10.25 -16.51 3.75
C GLY A 67 8.98 -15.65 3.67
N GLU A 68 7.82 -16.29 3.66
CA GLU A 68 6.52 -15.60 3.58
C GLU A 68 6.48 -14.38 4.49
N ILE A 69 6.21 -13.20 3.91
CA ILE A 69 6.14 -11.95 4.65
C ILE A 69 4.86 -11.98 5.49
N ASN A 70 5.01 -11.92 6.81
CA ASN A 70 3.89 -11.88 7.72
C ASN A 70 3.44 -10.42 7.92
N ILE A 71 2.32 -10.06 7.30
CA ILE A 71 1.69 -8.76 7.50
C ILE A 71 0.61 -8.89 8.57
N LEU A 72 0.61 -7.97 9.52
CA LEU A 72 -0.38 -7.90 10.59
C LEU A 72 -0.97 -6.51 10.70
N ASN A 73 -2.19 -6.41 11.21
CA ASN A 73 -2.81 -5.13 11.55
C ASN A 73 -3.83 -5.30 12.68
N ILE A 74 -4.21 -4.21 13.33
CA ILE A 74 -5.27 -4.20 14.34
C ILE A 74 -6.19 -3.03 14.01
N ILE A 75 -7.47 -3.31 13.83
CA ILE A 75 -8.49 -2.31 13.56
C ILE A 75 -9.29 -2.00 14.83
N ARG A 76 -10.13 -0.98 14.75
CA ARG A 76 -11.04 -0.56 15.81
C ARG A 76 -12.44 -0.43 15.25
N GLU A 77 -13.44 -0.48 16.10
CA GLU A 77 -14.80 -0.11 15.73
C GLU A 77 -14.80 1.30 15.04
N PRO A 78 -15.44 1.45 13.86
CA PRO A 78 -15.29 2.64 13.02
C PRO A 78 -15.66 3.96 13.69
N VAL A 79 -16.78 4.01 14.42
CA VAL A 79 -17.26 5.23 15.10
C VAL A 79 -16.39 5.54 16.31
N GLU A 80 -16.04 4.55 17.13
CA GLU A 80 -15.14 4.73 18.26
C GLU A 80 -13.75 5.21 17.83
N ARG A 81 -13.29 4.80 16.65
CA ARG A 81 -12.07 5.34 16.02
C ARG A 81 -12.23 6.81 15.63
N ILE A 82 -13.34 7.20 15.00
CA ILE A 82 -13.63 8.60 14.65
C ILE A 82 -13.66 9.48 15.89
N ILE A 83 -14.39 9.06 16.92
CA ILE A 83 -14.48 9.76 18.20
C ILE A 83 -13.07 9.90 18.81
N SER A 84 -12.30 8.80 18.86
CA SER A 84 -10.94 8.82 19.39
C SER A 84 -10.05 9.81 18.63
N SER A 85 -10.13 9.83 17.29
CA SER A 85 -9.37 10.75 16.44
C SER A 85 -9.77 12.21 16.69
N PHE A 86 -11.06 12.50 16.80
CA PHE A 86 -11.59 13.85 17.08
C PHE A 86 -11.00 14.46 18.34
N PHE A 87 -11.04 13.72 19.45
CA PHE A 87 -10.48 14.21 20.72
C PHE A 87 -8.95 14.19 20.72
N TYR A 88 -8.31 13.21 20.06
CA TYR A 88 -6.85 13.10 20.02
C TYR A 88 -6.22 14.30 19.30
N ARG A 89 -6.76 14.69 18.13
CA ARG A 89 -6.28 15.87 17.39
C ARG A 89 -6.33 17.14 18.24
N ARG A 90 -7.40 17.32 19.03
CA ARG A 90 -7.56 18.47 19.95
C ARG A 90 -6.58 18.42 21.11
N MET A 91 -6.38 17.25 21.71
CA MET A 91 -5.39 17.06 22.77
C MET A 91 -3.98 17.42 22.29
N VAL A 92 -3.56 16.89 21.14
CA VAL A 92 -2.26 17.20 20.53
C VAL A 92 -2.15 18.69 20.19
N ALA A 93 -3.19 19.28 19.60
CA ALA A 93 -3.20 20.71 19.28
C ALA A 93 -3.07 21.61 20.51
N ARG A 94 -3.64 21.23 21.66
CA ARG A 94 -3.49 21.96 22.93
C ARG A 94 -2.08 21.86 23.49
N GLN A 95 -1.44 20.70 23.36
CA GLN A 95 -0.07 20.46 23.80
C GLN A 95 0.98 21.10 22.88
N ASN A 96 0.59 21.42 21.64
CA ASN A 96 1.49 22.02 20.67
C ASN A 96 1.92 23.43 21.11
N LYS A 97 3.23 23.62 21.28
CA LYS A 97 3.86 24.88 21.72
C LYS A 97 4.14 25.84 20.56
N THR A 98 3.77 25.50 19.33
CA THR A 98 3.96 26.39 18.17
C THR A 98 3.13 27.67 18.28
N LYS A 99 3.60 28.74 17.61
CA LYS A 99 2.91 30.05 17.59
C LYS A 99 1.57 30.00 16.87
N VAL A 100 1.42 29.15 15.86
CA VAL A 100 0.17 28.96 15.15
C VAL A 100 -0.66 27.93 15.90
N LYS A 101 -1.76 28.37 16.50
CA LYS A 101 -2.76 27.51 17.14
C LYS A 101 -4.04 27.50 16.30
N PRO A 102 -4.78 26.38 16.25
CA PRO A 102 -6.12 26.36 15.68
C PRO A 102 -7.05 27.36 16.38
N SER A 103 -8.15 27.70 15.72
CA SER A 103 -9.16 28.60 16.31
C SER A 103 -9.72 28.04 17.61
N ALA A 104 -10.08 28.95 18.53
CA ALA A 104 -10.74 28.57 19.79
C ALA A 104 -12.05 27.81 19.53
N TYR A 105 -12.78 28.17 18.46
CA TYR A 105 -13.95 27.44 17.99
C TYR A 105 -13.63 25.97 17.70
N TRP A 106 -12.60 25.69 16.89
CA TRP A 106 -12.24 24.31 16.55
C TRP A 106 -11.81 23.50 17.78
N LEU A 107 -10.99 24.10 18.66
CA LEU A 107 -10.47 23.45 19.87
C LEU A 107 -11.58 23.07 20.85
N ASN A 108 -12.57 23.94 21.03
CA ASN A 108 -13.65 23.78 22.00
C ASN A 108 -14.95 23.23 21.40
N LYS A 109 -14.97 22.95 20.09
CA LYS A 109 -16.10 22.30 19.41
C LYS A 109 -16.43 20.98 20.10
N LYS A 110 -17.69 20.82 20.52
CA LYS A 110 -18.20 19.57 21.08
C LYS A 110 -18.46 18.56 19.97
N PHE A 111 -18.19 17.29 20.24
CA PHE A 111 -18.37 16.23 19.25
C PHE A 111 -19.83 16.09 18.82
N GLU A 112 -20.78 16.08 19.77
CA GLU A 112 -22.20 15.96 19.47
C GLU A 112 -22.70 17.09 18.56
N HIS A 113 -22.28 18.33 18.86
CA HIS A 113 -22.61 19.48 18.01
C HIS A 113 -22.04 19.30 16.60
N CYS A 114 -20.78 18.88 16.47
CA CYS A 114 -20.13 18.63 15.18
C CYS A 114 -20.92 17.66 14.29
N VAL A 115 -21.46 16.58 14.86
CA VAL A 115 -22.24 15.57 14.14
C VAL A 115 -23.65 16.08 13.80
N LEU A 116 -24.32 16.75 14.75
CA LEU A 116 -25.71 17.18 14.60
C LEU A 116 -25.88 18.44 13.75
N THR A 117 -24.84 19.27 13.59
CA THR A 117 -24.87 20.49 12.74
C THR A 117 -24.16 20.32 11.39
N PRO A 118 -24.33 19.15 10.77
CA PRO A 118 -23.47 18.58 9.71
C PRO A 118 -22.14 19.31 9.45
N ASP A 119 -21.26 19.38 10.45
CA ASP A 119 -19.96 20.03 10.28
C ASP A 119 -19.07 19.17 9.37
N PRO A 120 -18.34 19.73 8.40
CA PRO A 120 -17.50 18.95 7.48
C PRO A 120 -16.44 18.07 8.17
N GLU A 121 -16.03 18.39 9.40
CA GLU A 121 -15.09 17.58 10.19
C GLU A 121 -15.69 16.23 10.62
N CYS A 122 -17.00 16.16 10.84
CA CYS A 122 -17.71 15.01 11.40
C CYS A 122 -18.80 14.47 10.46
N THR A 123 -18.88 14.98 9.24
CA THR A 123 -19.86 14.56 8.23
C THR A 123 -19.16 13.67 7.21
N PHE A 124 -19.68 12.45 7.07
CA PHE A 124 -19.14 11.41 6.20
C PHE A 124 -20.07 11.23 5.01
N LEU A 125 -19.63 11.72 3.85
CA LEU A 125 -20.38 11.73 2.61
C LEU A 125 -19.78 10.69 1.68
N GLU A 126 -20.65 9.90 1.04
CA GLU A 126 -20.25 8.90 0.04
C GLU A 126 -19.39 9.53 -1.06
N GLY A 127 -18.40 8.77 -1.55
CA GLY A 127 -17.47 9.22 -2.59
C GLY A 127 -16.36 10.17 -2.10
N HIS A 128 -16.39 10.65 -0.86
CA HIS A 128 -15.36 11.55 -0.32
C HIS A 128 -14.24 10.78 0.40
N ASN A 129 -13.07 11.43 0.53
CA ASN A 129 -11.91 10.88 1.22
C ASN A 129 -11.79 11.41 2.64
N TYR A 130 -11.60 10.50 3.60
CA TYR A 130 -11.35 10.82 4.98
C TYR A 130 -10.17 10.01 5.52
N SER A 131 -9.16 10.70 6.07
CA SER A 131 -7.95 10.07 6.63
C SER A 131 -8.19 9.21 7.87
N VAL A 132 -9.38 9.32 8.48
CA VAL A 132 -9.77 8.54 9.65
C VAL A 132 -10.31 7.15 9.29
N LEU A 133 -10.58 6.85 8.01
CA LEU A 133 -11.08 5.55 7.58
C LEU A 133 -10.00 4.45 7.72
N GLN A 134 -10.44 3.20 7.77
CA GLN A 134 -9.55 2.04 7.88
C GLN A 134 -9.49 1.24 6.58
N LEU A 135 -10.59 1.21 5.83
CA LEU A 135 -10.70 0.49 4.57
C LEU A 135 -9.61 0.84 3.55
N PRO A 136 -9.23 2.13 3.34
CA PRO A 136 -8.18 2.48 2.39
C PRO A 136 -6.83 1.81 2.69
N TYR A 137 -6.51 1.56 3.97
CA TYR A 137 -5.26 0.90 4.37
C TYR A 137 -5.19 -0.57 3.93
N PHE A 138 -6.33 -1.23 3.77
CA PHE A 138 -6.40 -2.62 3.30
C PHE A 138 -6.64 -2.71 1.80
N CYS A 139 -7.38 -1.75 1.22
CA CYS A 139 -7.68 -1.71 -0.20
C CYS A 139 -6.45 -1.38 -1.05
N GLY A 140 -5.74 -0.29 -0.70
CA GLY A 140 -4.60 0.19 -1.48
C GLY A 140 -4.59 1.70 -1.74
N GLN A 141 -3.80 2.12 -2.72
CA GLN A 141 -3.57 3.53 -3.06
C GLN A 141 -4.36 3.98 -4.30
N GLU A 142 -5.16 3.10 -4.88
CA GLU A 142 -5.97 3.40 -6.05
C GLU A 142 -7.07 4.42 -5.71
N PRO A 143 -7.53 5.24 -6.67
CA PRO A 143 -8.54 6.27 -6.42
C PRO A 143 -9.84 5.72 -5.82
N GLU A 144 -10.28 4.53 -6.25
CA GLU A 144 -11.45 3.84 -5.68
C GLU A 144 -11.28 3.52 -4.19
N CYS A 145 -10.08 3.15 -3.75
CA CYS A 145 -9.78 2.82 -2.36
C CYS A 145 -9.88 4.02 -1.42
N GLN A 146 -9.82 5.24 -1.97
CA GLN A 146 -9.83 6.48 -1.20
C GLN A 146 -11.25 7.02 -0.97
N GLN A 147 -12.26 6.45 -1.64
CA GLN A 147 -13.63 6.91 -1.60
C GLN A 147 -14.44 6.16 -0.53
N LEU A 148 -15.16 6.91 0.31
CA LEU A 148 -16.07 6.32 1.28
C LEU A 148 -17.19 5.55 0.57
N ASN A 149 -17.43 4.32 1.04
CA ASN A 149 -18.47 3.39 0.58
C ASN A 149 -18.34 2.92 -0.88
N ASP A 150 -17.16 3.01 -1.49
CA ASP A 150 -16.93 2.40 -2.80
C ASP A 150 -17.05 0.86 -2.73
N PRO A 151 -17.95 0.24 -3.54
CA PRO A 151 -18.15 -1.21 -3.52
C PRO A 151 -16.94 -2.02 -4.00
N GLY A 152 -16.12 -1.47 -4.90
CA GLY A 152 -14.89 -2.12 -5.36
C GLY A 152 -13.84 -2.16 -4.25
N ALA A 153 -13.76 -1.07 -3.48
CA ALA A 153 -12.79 -0.90 -2.43
C ALA A 153 -12.95 -1.93 -1.29
N ILE A 154 -14.20 -2.19 -0.85
CA ILE A 154 -14.48 -3.18 0.19
C ILE A 154 -14.09 -4.60 -0.27
N GLN A 155 -14.44 -4.97 -1.50
CA GLN A 155 -14.14 -6.31 -2.01
C GLN A 155 -12.62 -6.53 -2.15
N LYS A 156 -11.92 -5.53 -2.66
CA LYS A 156 -10.46 -5.56 -2.77
C LYS A 156 -9.79 -5.61 -1.39
N ALA A 157 -10.28 -4.85 -0.42
CA ALA A 157 -9.78 -4.89 0.96
C ALA A 157 -9.91 -6.31 1.56
N LYS A 158 -11.07 -6.96 1.41
CA LYS A 158 -11.30 -8.34 1.87
C LYS A 158 -10.33 -9.32 1.22
N GLN A 159 -10.19 -9.27 -0.10
CA GLN A 159 -9.24 -10.11 -0.85
C GLN A 159 -7.80 -9.91 -0.40
N ASN A 160 -7.39 -8.65 -0.16
CA ASN A 160 -6.05 -8.34 0.33
C ASN A 160 -5.82 -8.88 1.75
N ILE A 161 -6.80 -8.76 2.64
CA ILE A 161 -6.74 -9.32 4.00
C ILE A 161 -6.56 -10.84 3.94
N GLU A 162 -7.34 -11.54 3.13
CA GLU A 162 -7.24 -12.99 3.00
C GLU A 162 -5.89 -13.43 2.42
N ARG A 163 -5.40 -12.71 1.41
CA ARG A 163 -4.22 -13.10 0.64
C ARG A 163 -2.89 -12.74 1.33
N TYR A 164 -2.84 -11.60 2.02
CA TYR A 164 -1.56 -11.03 2.44
C TYR A 164 -1.40 -10.88 3.96
N TYR A 165 -2.49 -10.87 4.73
CA TYR A 165 -2.41 -10.64 6.17
C TYR A 165 -2.49 -11.95 6.95
N SER A 166 -1.47 -12.24 7.75
CA SER A 166 -1.47 -13.41 8.64
C SER A 166 -2.57 -13.25 9.70
N VAL A 167 -2.62 -12.10 10.38
CA VAL A 167 -3.61 -11.78 11.40
C VAL A 167 -4.05 -10.32 11.27
N VAL A 168 -5.36 -10.09 11.24
CA VAL A 168 -5.96 -8.77 11.45
C VAL A 168 -6.82 -8.87 12.69
N GLY A 169 -6.42 -8.18 13.75
CA GLY A 169 -7.13 -8.17 15.04
C GLY A 169 -8.08 -6.99 15.19
N THR A 170 -8.81 -6.95 16.30
CA THR A 170 -9.58 -5.78 16.71
C THR A 170 -9.19 -5.34 18.13
N LEU A 171 -9.27 -4.04 18.40
CA LEU A 171 -9.00 -3.51 19.74
C LEU A 171 -10.05 -3.94 20.76
N GLU A 172 -11.30 -4.12 20.33
CA GLU A 172 -12.39 -4.57 21.19
C GLU A 172 -12.18 -6.02 21.64
N GLU A 173 -11.53 -6.84 20.81
CA GLU A 173 -11.21 -8.25 21.10
C GLU A 173 -9.70 -8.46 21.27
N MET A 174 -9.03 -7.59 22.03
CA MET A 174 -7.58 -7.65 22.20
C MET A 174 -7.11 -8.98 22.82
N ASN A 175 -7.89 -9.55 23.73
CA ASN A 175 -7.59 -10.84 24.36
C ASN A 175 -7.52 -11.97 23.32
N ILE A 176 -8.45 -12.00 22.37
CA ILE A 176 -8.49 -12.98 21.28
C ILE A 176 -7.37 -12.68 20.29
N THR A 177 -7.22 -11.41 19.90
CA THR A 177 -6.17 -10.94 18.99
C THR A 177 -4.78 -11.39 19.45
N LEU A 178 -4.45 -11.20 20.73
CA LEU A 178 -3.17 -11.62 21.29
C LEU A 178 -2.99 -13.13 21.23
N GLN A 179 -3.99 -13.92 21.63
CA GLN A 179 -3.91 -15.38 21.59
C GLN A 179 -3.72 -15.93 20.18
N VAL A 180 -4.43 -15.37 19.19
CA VAL A 180 -4.26 -15.73 17.77
C VAL A 180 -2.87 -15.35 17.27
N LEU A 181 -2.35 -14.17 17.65
CA LEU A 181 -0.98 -13.75 17.31
C LEU A 181 0.08 -14.67 17.94
N GLU A 182 -0.08 -15.08 19.20
CA GLU A 182 0.87 -16.01 19.85
C GLU A 182 0.94 -17.35 19.10
N ALA A 183 -0.21 -17.84 18.64
CA ALA A 183 -0.30 -19.12 17.94
C ALA A 183 0.20 -19.03 16.49
N ALA A 184 -0.16 -17.96 15.77
CA ALA A 184 0.21 -17.79 14.37
C ALA A 184 1.69 -17.42 14.21
N LEU A 185 2.24 -16.62 15.13
CA LEU A 185 3.58 -16.05 15.05
C LEU A 185 4.37 -16.22 16.36
N PRO A 186 4.55 -17.47 16.86
CA PRO A 186 5.10 -17.73 18.20
C PRO A 186 6.54 -17.26 18.39
N HIS A 187 7.32 -17.13 17.31
CA HIS A 187 8.68 -16.61 17.40
C HIS A 187 8.71 -15.15 17.87
N PHE A 188 7.66 -14.37 17.60
CA PHE A 188 7.57 -12.97 17.97
C PHE A 188 6.64 -12.73 19.16
N PHE A 189 5.54 -13.48 19.25
CA PHE A 189 4.43 -13.17 20.17
C PHE A 189 4.27 -14.15 21.33
N ARG A 190 5.15 -15.14 21.51
CA ARG A 190 5.06 -16.06 22.66
C ARG A 190 5.03 -15.29 23.99
N GLY A 191 3.96 -15.43 24.75
CA GLY A 191 3.75 -14.77 26.05
C GLY A 191 3.25 -13.32 25.98
N ALA A 192 2.94 -12.79 24.80
CA ALA A 192 2.39 -11.45 24.61
C ALA A 192 1.07 -11.22 25.39
N TYR A 193 0.18 -12.21 25.45
CA TYR A 193 -1.06 -12.15 26.24
C TYR A 193 -0.74 -11.90 27.72
N HIS A 194 0.18 -12.67 28.28
CA HIS A 194 0.56 -12.51 29.69
C HIS A 194 1.21 -11.15 29.95
N VAL A 195 2.15 -10.73 29.09
CA VAL A 195 2.83 -9.44 29.18
C VAL A 195 1.84 -8.27 29.13
N TYR A 196 0.85 -8.34 28.25
CA TYR A 196 -0.18 -7.30 28.10
C TYR A 196 -0.94 -7.07 29.42
N HIS A 197 -1.36 -8.14 30.09
CA HIS A 197 -2.10 -8.05 31.35
C HIS A 197 -1.21 -7.70 32.55
N THR A 198 0.06 -8.12 32.55
CA THR A 198 0.98 -7.85 33.67
C THR A 198 1.51 -6.42 33.66
N LEU A 199 1.84 -5.87 32.48
CA LEU A 199 2.46 -4.54 32.40
C LEU A 199 1.43 -3.42 32.57
N GLY A 200 0.16 -3.63 32.21
CA GLY A 200 -0.88 -2.59 32.32
C GLY A 200 -0.57 -1.28 31.58
N VAL A 201 0.35 -1.34 30.60
CA VAL A 201 0.85 -0.14 29.89
C VAL A 201 -0.18 0.29 28.85
N HIS A 202 -1.15 1.10 29.29
CA HIS A 202 -2.07 1.79 28.39
C HIS A 202 -1.50 3.15 27.99
N ARG A 203 -0.83 3.21 26.84
CA ARG A 203 -0.29 4.47 26.28
C ARG A 203 -1.33 5.19 25.42
N ASN A 204 -1.16 6.51 25.28
CA ASN A 204 -1.97 7.37 24.42
C ASN A 204 -3.47 7.40 24.76
N GLN A 205 -3.80 7.21 26.04
CA GLN A 205 -5.17 7.38 26.50
C GLN A 205 -5.60 8.83 26.37
N ASN A 206 -6.81 9.04 25.84
CA ASN A 206 -7.40 10.35 25.80
C ASN A 206 -8.19 10.59 27.09
N LEU A 207 -7.51 11.10 28.11
CA LEU A 207 -8.06 11.28 29.47
C LEU A 207 -9.27 12.22 29.54
N HIS A 208 -9.46 13.07 28.52
CA HIS A 208 -10.58 14.01 28.43
C HIS A 208 -11.56 13.65 27.30
N LYS A 209 -11.62 12.38 26.89
CA LYS A 209 -12.65 11.89 25.96
C LYS A 209 -14.00 11.94 26.68
N GLU A 210 -14.87 12.84 26.25
CA GLU A 210 -16.25 12.89 26.71
C GLU A 210 -17.00 11.63 26.22
N GLN A 211 -17.94 11.15 27.04
CA GLN A 211 -18.86 10.10 26.60
C GLN A 211 -19.80 10.70 25.55
N VAL A 212 -19.97 9.96 24.45
CA VAL A 212 -20.84 10.35 23.33
C VAL A 212 -22.11 9.51 23.40
N LYS A 213 -23.26 10.15 23.31
CA LYS A 213 -24.57 9.48 23.29
C LYS A 213 -24.68 8.51 22.13
N GLU A 214 -25.39 7.42 22.35
CA GLU A 214 -25.55 6.36 21.33
C GLU A 214 -26.27 6.85 20.08
N GLU A 215 -27.29 7.70 20.25
CA GLU A 215 -28.03 8.34 19.14
C GLU A 215 -27.10 9.14 18.20
N VAL A 216 -26.06 9.78 18.75
CA VAL A 216 -25.06 10.53 17.95
C VAL A 216 -24.14 9.56 17.19
N LYS A 217 -23.82 8.41 17.79
CA LYS A 217 -23.05 7.37 17.11
C LYS A 217 -23.86 6.78 15.95
N ASP A 218 -25.16 6.54 16.13
CA ASP A 218 -26.04 5.98 15.10
C ASP A 218 -26.10 6.84 13.83
N VAL A 219 -26.07 8.17 13.97
CA VAL A 219 -25.96 9.08 12.82
C VAL A 219 -24.70 8.81 12.01
N LEU A 220 -23.57 8.54 12.67
CA LEU A 220 -22.32 8.20 11.98
C LEU A 220 -22.37 6.79 11.38
N ARG A 221 -22.93 5.81 12.10
CA ARG A 221 -23.05 4.42 11.63
C ARG A 221 -23.78 4.32 10.30
N ALA A 222 -24.85 5.10 10.15
CA ALA A 222 -25.66 5.13 8.93
C ALA A 222 -24.85 5.48 7.67
N ASN A 223 -23.76 6.24 7.80
CA ASN A 223 -22.94 6.70 6.68
C ASN A 223 -21.65 5.88 6.47
N LEU A 224 -21.35 4.91 7.32
CA LEU A 224 -20.09 4.17 7.36
C LEU A 224 -20.26 2.69 6.97
N SER A 225 -21.19 2.39 6.06
CA SER A 225 -21.58 1.03 5.70
C SER A 225 -20.40 0.14 5.32
N ALA A 226 -19.50 0.60 4.44
CA ALA A 226 -18.35 -0.19 4.01
C ALA A 226 -17.29 -0.39 5.11
N GLU A 227 -17.12 0.58 6.00
CA GLU A 227 -16.22 0.45 7.16
C GLU A 227 -16.75 -0.61 8.14
N TYR A 228 -18.07 -0.63 8.40
CA TYR A 228 -18.68 -1.66 9.24
C TYR A 228 -18.64 -3.04 8.58
N GLU A 229 -18.88 -3.12 7.27
CA GLU A 229 -18.75 -4.37 6.54
C GLU A 229 -17.34 -4.96 6.65
N LEU A 230 -16.30 -4.11 6.54
CA LEU A 230 -14.92 -4.52 6.77
C LEU A 230 -14.67 -4.95 8.22
N TYR A 231 -15.17 -4.17 9.19
CA TYR A 231 -15.00 -4.45 10.61
C TYR A 231 -15.56 -5.82 11.00
N TYR A 232 -16.81 -6.10 10.60
CA TYR A 232 -17.45 -7.39 10.88
C TYR A 232 -16.78 -8.55 10.13
N PHE A 233 -16.32 -8.34 8.90
CA PHE A 233 -15.54 -9.33 8.18
C PHE A 233 -14.25 -9.70 8.94
N VAL A 234 -13.52 -8.71 9.42
CA VAL A 234 -12.30 -8.93 10.21
C VAL A 234 -12.60 -9.62 11.53
N GLN A 235 -13.65 -9.21 12.25
CA GLN A 235 -14.08 -9.90 13.47
C GLN A 235 -14.39 -11.37 13.20
N GLN A 236 -15.20 -11.65 12.19
CA GLN A 236 -15.56 -13.02 11.82
C GLN A 236 -14.33 -13.87 11.52
N ARG A 237 -13.39 -13.35 10.71
CA ARG A 237 -12.14 -14.03 10.39
C ARG A 237 -11.29 -14.28 11.64
N LEU A 238 -11.19 -13.30 12.54
CA LEU A 238 -10.44 -13.43 13.79
C LEU A 238 -11.03 -14.53 14.69
N TYR A 239 -12.36 -14.56 14.85
CA TYR A 239 -13.01 -15.59 15.64
C TYR A 239 -12.83 -17.00 15.04
N GLN A 240 -12.85 -17.14 13.71
CA GLN A 240 -12.57 -18.41 13.04
C GLN A 240 -11.14 -18.90 13.30
N GLN A 241 -10.16 -18.01 13.25
CA GLN A 241 -8.76 -18.34 13.60
C GLN A 241 -8.66 -18.79 15.06
N TYR A 242 -9.35 -18.09 15.96
CA TYR A 242 -9.39 -18.43 17.37
C TYR A 242 -10.08 -19.77 17.65
N GLN A 243 -11.21 -20.07 17.02
CA GLN A 243 -11.90 -21.36 17.16
C GLN A 243 -11.01 -22.52 16.71
N THR A 244 -10.32 -22.35 15.57
CA THR A 244 -9.34 -23.34 15.07
C THR A 244 -8.24 -23.61 16.10
N LEU A 245 -7.72 -22.56 16.76
CA LEU A 245 -6.73 -22.67 17.83
C LEU A 245 -7.28 -23.40 19.07
N VAL A 246 -8.50 -23.09 19.48
CA VAL A 246 -9.15 -23.75 20.62
C VAL A 246 -9.31 -25.25 20.34
N GLU A 247 -9.72 -25.61 19.13
CA GLU A 247 -9.90 -27.00 18.71
C GLU A 247 -8.58 -27.78 18.63
N SER A 248 -7.51 -27.16 18.12
CA SER A 248 -6.19 -27.82 18.08
C SER A 248 -5.68 -28.12 19.48
N LYS A 249 -5.76 -27.14 20.40
CA LYS A 249 -5.35 -27.32 21.81
C LYS A 249 -6.16 -28.39 22.54
N LYS A 250 -7.47 -28.49 22.28
CA LYS A 250 -8.32 -29.56 22.83
C LYS A 250 -7.86 -30.95 22.38
N LYS A 251 -7.47 -31.10 21.11
CA LYS A 251 -6.94 -32.37 20.57
C LYS A 251 -5.59 -32.74 21.19
N GLU A 252 -4.77 -31.75 21.52
CA GLU A 252 -3.45 -31.93 22.15
C GLU A 252 -3.51 -32.15 23.67
N GLY A 253 -4.70 -32.18 24.27
CA GLY A 253 -4.87 -32.36 25.71
C GLY A 253 -4.43 -31.16 26.57
N GLN A 254 -4.17 -30.00 25.95
CA GLN A 254 -3.80 -28.77 26.66
C GLN A 254 -5.04 -27.91 26.96
N ILE A 255 -5.49 -27.93 28.21
CA ILE A 255 -6.53 -27.03 28.73
C ILE A 255 -5.88 -25.70 29.14
N SER A 256 -5.26 -24.97 28.21
CA SER A 256 -4.88 -23.57 28.46
C SER A 256 -5.18 -22.71 27.23
N VAL A 257 -6.47 -22.45 27.06
CA VAL A 257 -6.91 -21.23 26.40
C VAL A 257 -7.17 -20.26 27.54
N TYR A 258 -6.56 -19.09 27.54
CA TYR A 258 -6.84 -18.11 28.59
C TYR A 258 -8.33 -17.80 28.52
N ASN A 259 -9.05 -18.02 29.62
CA ASN A 259 -10.49 -17.79 29.66
C ASN A 259 -10.80 -16.36 29.23
N VAL A 260 -11.41 -16.21 28.04
CA VAL A 260 -11.95 -14.95 27.57
C VAL A 260 -13.22 -14.73 28.38
N ARG A 261 -13.13 -13.88 29.41
CA ARG A 261 -14.29 -13.29 30.09
C ARG A 261 -14.64 -11.97 29.44
#